data_AF-A0A3B9BUS1-F1
#
_entry.id   AF-A0A3B9BUS1-F1
#
_cell.length_a   1.000
_cell.length_b   1.000
_cell.length_c   1.000
_cell.angle_alpha   90.00
_cell.angle_beta   90.00
_cell.angle_gamma   90.00
#
_symmetry.space_group_name_H-M   'P 1'
#
loop_
_entity.id
_entity.type
_entity.pdbx_description
1 polymer ?
#
loop_
_entity_poly.entity_id
_entity_poly.type
_entity_poly.pdbx_seq_one_letter_code
_entity_poly.pdbx_strand_id
1 'polypeptide(L)'
;MAFWVVLFLLLFALFQMFSGGTRSNSEDQLTYSEFVKSVANGSVAEVEMDGEIITISNKDGNRFQTVQPRSAMESGELTNQLIDAGVNVNVKAQEQSGFLSAMSLWLPFLVLIGVWIFFMNRMQGGGRGGAMGFGKSKAKLLNERQGRITFDDVAGIDEAKDELEEIVEFLRDPQKFSRLGGKIPKGALLVGPPGTGKTLLARAIAGEAGVPFFTISGSDFVEMFVGVGASRVRDMFEQAKKNAPCIVFIDEIDAVGRHRGAGYGGGNDEREQTLNQLLVEMDGFEANEGVILLAATNRPDVLDPALLRPGRFDRQVQVPNPDINGRKKILEVHARKTPLGPDVDLRIIARGTPGFSGADLA
;
A
#
# COMPACT_ATOMS: atom_id res chain seq x y z
N MET A 1 2.50 -7.88 9.35
CA MET A 1 2.98 -8.43 10.65
C MET A 1 2.03 -9.47 11.24
N ALA A 2 0.75 -9.16 11.48
CA ALA A 2 -0.21 -10.11 12.05
C ALA A 2 -0.35 -11.45 11.29
N PHE A 3 -0.26 -11.42 9.95
CA PHE A 3 -0.29 -12.62 9.10
C PHE A 3 0.80 -13.65 9.44
N TRP A 4 2.05 -13.19 9.57
CA TRP A 4 3.19 -14.07 9.86
C TRP A 4 3.12 -14.68 11.26
N VAL A 5 2.52 -13.97 12.22
CA VAL A 5 2.30 -14.46 13.59
C VAL A 5 1.26 -15.58 13.61
N VAL A 6 0.15 -15.43 12.88
CA VAL A 6 -0.89 -16.46 12.80
C VAL A 6 -0.37 -17.71 12.10
N LEU A 7 0.39 -17.56 11.01
CA LEU A 7 1.00 -18.68 10.29
C LEU A 7 2.00 -19.46 11.17
N PHE A 8 2.83 -18.74 11.93
CA PHE A 8 3.79 -19.34 12.85
C PHE A 8 3.09 -20.13 13.97
N LEU A 9 2.02 -19.57 14.56
CA LEU A 9 1.24 -20.25 15.60
C LEU A 9 0.56 -21.52 15.09
N LEU A 10 0.07 -21.51 13.86
CA LEU A 10 -0.58 -22.65 13.24
C LEU A 10 0.42 -23.79 12.98
N LEU A 11 1.61 -23.45 12.47
CA LEU A 11 2.70 -24.41 12.28
C LEU A 11 3.20 -25.00 13.60
N PHE A 12 3.31 -24.17 14.63
CA PHE A 12 3.71 -24.59 15.97
C PHE A 12 2.71 -25.56 16.60
N ALA A 13 1.40 -25.29 16.45
CA ALA A 13 0.35 -26.19 16.93
C ALA A 13 0.35 -27.54 16.19
N LEU A 14 0.58 -27.52 14.86
CA LEU A 14 0.66 -28.73 14.05
C LEU A 14 1.89 -29.58 14.41
N PHE A 15 3.02 -28.92 14.69
CA PHE A 15 4.23 -29.58 15.18
C PHE A 15 4.03 -30.25 16.56
N GLN A 16 3.32 -29.59 17.48
CA GLN A 16 2.96 -30.18 18.78
C GLN A 16 2.09 -31.44 18.64
N MET A 17 1.14 -31.44 17.70
CA MET A 17 0.31 -32.62 17.43
C MET A 17 1.11 -33.80 16.85
N PHE A 18 2.12 -33.53 16.01
CA PHE A 18 2.93 -34.57 15.39
C PHE A 18 4.10 -35.05 16.25
N SER A 19 4.60 -34.21 17.16
CA SER A 19 5.69 -34.57 18.08
C SER A 19 5.22 -35.32 19.32
N GLY A 20 3.90 -35.41 19.55
CA GLY A 20 3.29 -36.31 20.52
C GLY A 20 3.40 -37.76 20.08
N GLY A 21 4.61 -38.34 20.21
CA GLY A 21 4.90 -39.73 19.88
C GLY A 21 3.92 -40.70 20.54
N THR A 22 3.46 -41.66 19.74
CA THR A 22 2.55 -42.75 20.08
C THR A 22 2.87 -43.35 21.46
N ARG A 23 2.05 -43.05 22.47
CA ARG A 23 2.03 -43.83 23.72
C ARG A 23 1.48 -45.21 23.38
N SER A 24 2.36 -46.19 23.21
CA SER A 24 1.95 -47.59 23.11
C SER A 24 1.29 -48.00 24.43
N ASN A 25 0.08 -48.55 24.35
CA ASN A 25 -0.66 -49.08 25.48
C ASN A 25 0.12 -50.21 26.15
N SER A 26 0.10 -50.21 27.48
CA SER A 26 0.64 -51.25 28.34
C SER A 26 -0.05 -52.60 28.12
N GLU A 27 0.49 -53.44 27.23
CA GLU A 27 0.43 -54.89 27.40
C GLU A 27 1.65 -55.31 28.23
N ASP A 28 1.46 -56.20 29.21
CA ASP A 28 2.46 -56.58 30.22
C ASP A 28 3.86 -56.80 29.61
N GLN A 29 4.73 -55.81 29.79
CA GLN A 29 6.08 -55.81 29.23
C GLN A 29 7.00 -56.61 30.15
N LEU A 30 7.56 -57.70 29.63
CA LEU A 30 8.61 -58.45 30.30
C LEU A 30 9.97 -57.87 29.90
N THR A 31 10.95 -57.84 30.81
CA THR A 31 12.28 -57.36 30.42
C THR A 31 13.00 -58.40 29.55
N TYR A 32 13.84 -57.95 28.62
CA TYR A 32 14.60 -58.84 27.73
C TYR A 32 15.44 -59.88 28.50
N SER A 33 16.04 -59.46 29.61
CA SER A 33 16.79 -60.36 30.50
C SER A 33 15.92 -61.44 31.16
N GLU A 34 14.68 -61.11 31.52
CA GLU A 34 13.73 -62.08 32.10
C GLU A 34 13.20 -63.03 31.04
N PHE A 35 13.03 -62.56 29.80
CA PHE A 35 12.66 -63.39 28.68
C PHE A 35 13.73 -64.46 28.40
N VAL A 36 15.01 -64.06 28.26
CA VAL A 36 16.11 -65.01 28.02
C VAL A 36 16.19 -66.07 29.13
N LYS A 37 15.98 -65.68 30.39
CA LYS A 37 15.90 -66.62 31.53
C LYS A 37 14.70 -67.55 31.43
N SER A 38 13.55 -67.05 31.01
CA SER A 38 12.31 -67.84 30.86
C SER A 38 12.41 -68.87 29.72
N VAL A 39 13.17 -68.54 28.67
CA VAL A 39 13.54 -69.46 27.58
C VAL A 39 14.45 -70.57 28.11
N ALA A 40 15.51 -70.21 28.85
CA ALA A 40 16.44 -71.19 29.44
C ALA A 40 15.75 -72.15 30.44
N ASN A 41 14.70 -71.67 31.14
CA ASN A 41 13.90 -72.47 32.07
C ASN A 41 12.80 -73.31 31.38
N GLY A 42 12.67 -73.26 30.05
CA GLY A 42 11.74 -74.08 29.28
C GLY A 42 10.24 -73.72 29.46
N SER A 43 9.94 -72.53 29.97
CA SER A 43 8.56 -72.08 30.23
C SER A 43 7.84 -71.61 28.96
N VAL A 44 8.60 -71.13 27.97
CA VAL A 44 8.07 -70.55 26.73
C VAL A 44 7.58 -71.63 25.77
N ALA A 45 6.40 -71.43 25.17
CA ALA A 45 5.80 -72.35 24.19
C ALA A 45 5.99 -71.87 22.75
N GLU A 46 5.76 -70.57 22.52
CA GLU A 46 5.84 -69.97 21.19
C GLU A 46 6.39 -68.55 21.30
N VAL A 47 7.22 -68.19 20.33
CA VAL A 47 7.81 -66.86 20.21
C VAL A 47 7.51 -66.33 18.83
N GLU A 48 6.80 -65.21 18.78
CA GLU A 48 6.56 -64.46 17.56
C GLU A 48 7.48 -63.23 17.53
N MET A 49 8.32 -63.14 16.49
CA MET A 49 9.25 -62.03 16.29
C MET A 49 8.73 -61.11 15.20
N ASP A 50 8.44 -59.86 15.55
CA ASP A 50 8.08 -58.77 14.63
C ASP A 50 9.07 -57.61 14.79
N GLY A 51 10.15 -57.66 14.00
CA GLY A 51 11.25 -56.70 14.10
C GLY A 51 11.88 -56.69 15.49
N GLU A 52 11.87 -55.54 16.17
CA GLU A 52 12.41 -55.37 17.53
C GLU A 52 11.48 -55.90 18.63
N ILE A 53 10.21 -56.17 18.32
CA ILE A 53 9.20 -56.60 19.28
C ILE A 53 9.08 -58.12 19.23
N ILE A 54 9.23 -58.75 20.38
CA ILE A 54 9.04 -60.19 20.57
C ILE A 54 7.78 -60.39 21.40
N THR A 55 6.81 -61.10 20.83
CA THR A 55 5.62 -61.56 21.55
C THR A 55 5.84 -63.00 22.01
N ILE A 56 5.73 -63.21 23.31
CA ILE A 56 6.03 -64.47 23.99
C ILE A 56 4.70 -65.07 24.43
N SER A 57 4.46 -66.33 24.06
CA SER A 57 3.34 -67.12 24.57
C SER A 57 3.88 -68.19 25.52
N ASN A 58 3.52 -68.09 26.80
CA ASN A 58 3.94 -69.05 27.82
C ASN A 58 3.07 -70.33 27.72
N LYS A 59 3.55 -71.46 28.24
CA LYS A 59 2.76 -72.72 28.30
C LYS A 59 1.43 -72.58 29.07
N ASP A 60 1.36 -71.60 29.96
CA ASP A 60 0.15 -71.26 30.74
C ASP A 60 -0.88 -70.40 29.97
N GLY A 61 -0.60 -70.06 28.70
CA GLY A 61 -1.50 -69.28 27.84
C GLY A 61 -1.39 -67.75 27.99
N ASN A 62 -0.54 -67.26 28.89
CA ASN A 62 -0.28 -65.82 29.05
C ASN A 62 0.64 -65.30 27.95
N ARG A 63 0.33 -64.10 27.43
CA ARG A 63 1.11 -63.42 26.40
C ARG A 63 1.81 -62.20 26.98
N PHE A 64 3.12 -62.10 26.71
CA PHE A 64 3.94 -60.97 27.15
C PHE A 64 4.70 -60.41 25.96
N GLN A 65 5.04 -59.12 26.01
CA GLN A 65 5.87 -58.51 24.99
C GLN A 65 7.22 -58.09 25.58
N THR A 66 8.30 -58.30 24.85
CA THR A 66 9.63 -57.76 25.17
C THR A 66 10.23 -57.13 23.92
N VAL A 67 11.12 -56.16 24.12
CA VAL A 67 11.89 -55.56 23.02
C VAL A 67 13.29 -56.16 23.02
N GLN A 68 13.76 -56.64 21.87
CA GLN A 68 15.11 -57.18 21.70
C GLN A 68 16.09 -56.06 21.29
N PRO A 69 17.30 -56.00 21.87
CA PRO A 69 18.34 -55.08 21.41
C PRO A 69 18.73 -55.38 19.96
N ARG A 70 18.90 -54.34 19.12
CA ARG A 70 19.32 -54.48 17.71
C ARG A 70 20.57 -55.34 17.52
N SER A 71 21.53 -55.25 18.44
CA SER A 71 22.76 -56.06 18.41
C SER A 71 22.49 -57.57 18.51
N ALA A 72 21.48 -57.98 19.27
CA ALA A 72 21.10 -59.38 19.42
C ALA A 72 20.37 -59.90 18.17
N MET A 73 19.67 -59.02 17.43
CA MET A 73 19.01 -59.36 16.16
C MET A 73 20.03 -59.65 15.05
N GLU A 74 21.11 -58.86 14.98
CA GLU A 74 22.18 -59.03 13.98
C GLU A 74 23.02 -60.30 14.23
N SER A 75 23.22 -60.67 15.49
CA SER A 75 24.04 -61.83 15.87
C SER A 75 23.37 -63.19 15.62
N GLY A 76 22.03 -63.25 15.51
CA GLY A 76 21.27 -64.50 15.37
C GLY A 76 21.36 -65.47 16.55
N GLU A 77 22.07 -65.11 17.63
CA GLU A 77 22.35 -65.98 18.76
C GLU A 77 21.07 -66.41 19.51
N LEU A 78 20.12 -65.47 19.66
CA LEU A 78 18.84 -65.73 20.29
C LEU A 78 17.98 -66.72 19.47
N THR A 79 17.98 -66.58 18.14
CA THR A 79 17.21 -67.46 17.26
C THR A 79 17.72 -68.90 17.35
N ASN A 80 19.05 -69.07 17.40
CA ASN A 80 19.67 -70.39 17.58
C ASN A 80 19.35 -70.98 18.95
N GLN A 81 19.42 -70.18 20.03
CA GLN A 81 19.06 -70.62 21.39
C GLN A 81 17.59 -71.05 21.52
N LEU A 82 16.67 -70.40 20.79
CA LEU A 82 15.26 -70.75 20.78
C LEU A 82 14.97 -72.04 20.00
N ILE A 83 15.69 -72.26 18.89
CA ILE A 83 15.59 -73.50 18.10
C ILE A 83 16.16 -74.68 18.89
N ASP A 84 17.31 -74.51 19.54
CA ASP A 84 17.94 -75.55 20.38
C ASP A 84 17.08 -75.89 21.61
N ALA A 85 16.34 -74.92 22.14
CA ALA A 85 15.36 -75.12 23.22
C ALA A 85 14.02 -75.73 22.75
N GLY A 86 13.84 -75.98 21.44
CA GLY A 86 12.64 -76.58 20.87
C GLY A 86 11.40 -75.67 20.87
N VAL A 87 11.60 -74.34 20.90
CA VAL A 87 10.51 -73.35 20.88
C VAL A 87 10.10 -73.06 19.44
N ASN A 88 8.79 -73.00 19.16
CA ASN A 88 8.30 -72.60 17.85
C ASN A 88 8.53 -71.10 17.64
N VAL A 89 9.40 -70.75 16.70
CA VAL A 89 9.71 -69.36 16.34
C VAL A 89 8.98 -69.00 15.04
N ASN A 90 8.09 -68.03 15.12
CA ASN A 90 7.40 -67.47 13.95
C ASN A 90 7.91 -66.04 13.68
N VAL A 91 8.55 -65.82 12.54
CA VAL A 91 9.10 -64.51 12.16
C VAL A 91 8.15 -63.84 11.17
N LYS A 92 7.58 -62.69 11.54
CA LYS A 92 6.76 -61.89 10.63
C LYS A 92 7.63 -60.89 9.89
N ALA A 93 7.42 -60.77 8.58
CA ALA A 93 8.03 -59.72 7.79
C ALA A 93 7.39 -58.38 8.18
N GLN A 94 8.19 -57.41 8.59
CA GLN A 94 7.72 -56.10 9.01
C GLN A 94 7.19 -55.34 7.79
N GLU A 95 5.89 -55.49 7.49
CA GLU A 95 5.21 -54.67 6.49
C GLU A 95 5.04 -53.27 7.04
N GLN A 96 6.06 -52.43 6.85
CA GLN A 96 5.89 -51.00 7.00
C GLN A 96 4.86 -50.57 5.97
N SER A 97 3.64 -50.26 6.42
CA SER A 97 2.59 -49.66 5.61
C SER A 97 3.02 -48.25 5.17
N GLY A 98 3.96 -48.20 4.23
CA GLY A 98 4.64 -46.97 3.79
C GLY A 98 3.69 -45.95 3.19
N PHE A 99 2.51 -46.40 2.72
CA PHE A 99 1.47 -45.51 2.23
C PHE A 99 0.83 -44.65 3.34
N LEU A 100 0.50 -45.25 4.50
CA LEU A 100 -0.07 -44.51 5.63
C LEU A 100 0.97 -43.56 6.26
N SER A 101 2.23 -44.02 6.35
CA SER A 101 3.35 -43.20 6.83
C SER A 101 3.65 -42.03 5.88
N ALA A 102 3.62 -42.27 4.56
CA ALA A 102 3.80 -41.22 3.56
C ALA A 102 2.65 -40.21 3.61
N MET A 103 1.39 -40.65 3.68
CA MET A 103 0.23 -39.75 3.72
C MET A 103 0.26 -38.83 4.95
N SER A 104 0.72 -39.34 6.09
CA SER A 104 0.94 -38.56 7.32
C SER A 104 1.95 -37.42 7.11
N LEU A 105 3.03 -37.68 6.36
CA LEU A 105 4.06 -36.69 6.05
C LEU A 105 3.58 -35.57 5.10
N TRP A 106 2.67 -35.89 4.16
CA TRP A 106 2.17 -34.95 3.17
C TRP A 106 0.95 -34.13 3.62
N LEU A 107 0.17 -34.63 4.59
CA LEU A 107 -0.99 -33.94 5.16
C LEU A 107 -0.73 -32.47 5.57
N PRO A 108 0.36 -32.13 6.31
CA PRO A 108 0.62 -30.74 6.69
C PRO A 108 0.88 -29.82 5.49
N PHE A 109 1.51 -30.33 4.43
CA PHE A 109 1.76 -29.56 3.20
C PHE A 109 0.46 -29.30 2.43
N LEU A 110 -0.45 -30.28 2.35
CA LEU A 110 -1.74 -30.13 1.70
C LEU A 110 -2.64 -29.12 2.42
N VAL A 111 -2.63 -29.11 3.75
CA VAL A 111 -3.37 -28.11 4.55
C VAL A 111 -2.83 -26.70 4.31
N LEU A 112 -1.50 -26.52 4.27
CA LEU A 112 -0.88 -25.24 3.94
C LEU A 112 -1.27 -24.75 2.54
N ILE A 113 -1.23 -25.62 1.54
CA ILE A 113 -1.63 -25.31 0.16
C ILE A 113 -3.11 -24.93 0.09
N GLY A 114 -3.98 -25.66 0.80
CA GLY A 114 -5.42 -25.36 0.88
C GLY A 114 -5.71 -23.99 1.50
N VAL A 115 -5.05 -23.66 2.62
CA VAL A 115 -5.16 -22.33 3.26
C VAL A 115 -4.62 -21.24 2.34
N TRP A 116 -3.50 -21.47 1.66
CA TRP A 116 -2.92 -20.55 0.70
C TRP A 116 -3.90 -20.24 -0.46
N ILE A 117 -4.52 -21.27 -1.03
CA ILE A 117 -5.52 -21.11 -2.12
C ILE A 117 -6.77 -20.39 -1.61
N PHE A 118 -7.28 -20.75 -0.42
CA PHE A 118 -8.44 -20.10 0.18
C PHE A 118 -8.22 -18.59 0.40
N PHE A 119 -7.02 -18.19 0.84
CA PHE A 119 -6.68 -16.77 1.00
C PHE A 119 -6.45 -16.04 -0.33
N MET A 120 -5.81 -16.66 -1.33
CA MET A 120 -5.69 -16.04 -2.66
C MET A 120 -7.06 -15.77 -3.29
N ASN A 121 -7.98 -16.73 -3.18
CA ASN A 121 -9.35 -16.55 -3.69
C ASN A 121 -10.11 -15.44 -2.94
N ARG A 122 -9.81 -15.20 -1.65
CA ARG A 122 -10.43 -14.13 -0.87
C ARG A 122 -9.78 -12.76 -1.08
N MET A 123 -8.48 -12.73 -1.36
CA MET A 123 -7.72 -11.50 -1.60
C MET A 123 -7.98 -10.94 -3.01
N GLN A 124 -8.42 -11.77 -3.95
CA GLN A 124 -8.78 -11.37 -5.31
C GLN A 124 -10.30 -11.08 -5.47
N GLY A 125 -11.16 -11.57 -4.56
CA GLY A 125 -12.62 -11.61 -4.77
C GLY A 125 -13.50 -10.66 -3.93
N GLY A 126 -12.96 -9.72 -3.15
CA GLY A 126 -13.82 -8.89 -2.28
C GLY A 126 -13.27 -7.52 -1.93
N GLY A 127 -13.77 -6.48 -2.61
CA GLY A 127 -13.72 -5.09 -2.15
C GLY A 127 -12.51 -4.28 -2.62
N ARG A 128 -12.76 -3.37 -3.58
CA ARG A 128 -12.22 -2.00 -3.72
C ARG A 128 -10.78 -1.68 -3.23
N GLY A 129 -9.84 -2.61 -3.35
CA GLY A 129 -8.46 -2.40 -2.88
C GLY A 129 -7.51 -3.60 -2.95
N GLY A 130 -7.77 -4.60 -3.81
CA GLY A 130 -6.75 -5.60 -4.17
C GLY A 130 -5.60 -4.94 -4.95
N ALA A 131 -4.46 -5.62 -5.08
CA ALA A 131 -3.15 -5.17 -5.63
C ALA A 131 -3.15 -4.33 -6.95
N MET A 132 -4.31 -4.10 -7.58
CA MET A 132 -4.57 -3.18 -8.68
C MET A 132 -4.93 -1.75 -8.24
N GLY A 133 -5.00 -1.47 -6.94
CA GLY A 133 -5.26 -0.13 -6.38
C GLY A 133 -4.03 0.78 -6.27
N PHE A 134 -2.83 0.28 -6.55
CA PHE A 134 -1.57 1.01 -6.38
C PHE A 134 -1.37 2.17 -7.38
N GLY A 135 -2.15 2.23 -8.47
CA GLY A 135 -2.02 3.25 -9.53
C GLY A 135 -3.12 4.30 -9.61
N LYS A 136 -4.15 4.25 -8.75
CA LYS A 136 -5.26 5.21 -8.80
C LYS A 136 -4.89 6.52 -8.09
N SER A 137 -5.21 7.64 -8.72
CA SER A 137 -5.02 8.97 -8.19
C SER A 137 -5.86 9.18 -6.93
N LYS A 138 -5.25 9.74 -5.88
CA LYS A 138 -5.93 10.20 -4.66
C LYS A 138 -6.55 11.59 -4.82
N ALA A 139 -6.77 12.04 -6.06
CA ALA A 139 -7.39 13.33 -6.32
C ALA A 139 -8.75 13.39 -5.60
N LYS A 140 -8.87 14.33 -4.67
CA LYS A 140 -10.13 14.58 -3.96
C LYS A 140 -11.04 15.35 -4.89
N LEU A 141 -12.03 14.67 -5.46
CA LEU A 141 -13.17 15.31 -6.09
C LEU A 141 -13.93 16.11 -5.03
N LEU A 142 -13.76 17.43 -5.06
CA LEU A 142 -14.60 18.33 -4.30
C LEU A 142 -15.90 18.52 -5.07
N ASN A 143 -16.88 17.66 -4.79
CA ASN A 143 -18.23 17.83 -5.31
C ASN A 143 -18.84 19.15 -4.79
N GLU A 144 -19.43 19.91 -5.72
CA GLU A 144 -19.87 21.31 -5.70
C GLU A 144 -20.79 21.83 -4.57
N ARG A 145 -20.81 21.29 -3.34
CA ARG A 145 -21.80 21.75 -2.33
C ARG A 145 -21.27 22.13 -0.95
N GLN A 146 -19.98 22.03 -0.67
CA GLN A 146 -19.42 22.46 0.62
C GLN A 146 -18.31 23.49 0.43
N GLY A 147 -18.61 24.76 0.74
CA GLY A 147 -17.62 25.84 0.84
C GLY A 147 -17.17 26.42 -0.49
N ARG A 148 -18.10 26.94 -1.30
CA ARG A 148 -17.78 27.70 -2.52
C ARG A 148 -17.06 28.98 -2.10
N ILE A 149 -15.77 29.05 -2.41
CA ILE A 149 -14.92 30.23 -2.23
C ILE A 149 -15.01 31.02 -3.53
N THR A 150 -15.22 32.34 -3.47
CA THR A 150 -15.30 33.22 -4.65
C THR A 150 -14.20 34.28 -4.61
N PHE A 151 -14.10 35.14 -5.62
CA PHE A 151 -13.12 36.23 -5.60
C PHE A 151 -13.36 37.24 -4.47
N ASP A 152 -14.56 37.29 -3.90
CA ASP A 152 -14.88 38.13 -2.74
C ASP A 152 -14.21 37.65 -1.43
N ASP A 153 -13.82 36.39 -1.37
CA ASP A 153 -13.13 35.78 -0.23
C ASP A 153 -11.60 35.91 -0.33
N VAL A 154 -11.09 36.37 -1.47
CA VAL A 154 -9.65 36.55 -1.72
C VAL A 154 -9.38 38.04 -1.82
N ALA A 155 -8.43 38.56 -1.04
CA ALA A 155 -8.17 39.99 -0.96
C ALA A 155 -6.69 40.34 -1.14
N GLY A 156 -6.42 41.56 -1.59
CA GLY A 156 -5.06 42.11 -1.65
C GLY A 156 -4.18 41.61 -2.78
N ILE A 157 -4.77 41.00 -3.81
CA ILE A 157 -4.10 40.52 -5.02
C ILE A 157 -4.90 40.91 -6.27
N ASP A 158 -5.23 42.20 -6.38
CA ASP A 158 -6.15 42.72 -7.41
C ASP A 158 -5.55 42.50 -8.81
N GLU A 159 -4.25 42.69 -9.00
CA GLU A 159 -3.56 42.46 -10.28
C GLU A 159 -3.62 40.99 -10.72
N ALA A 160 -3.45 40.07 -9.78
CA ALA A 160 -3.53 38.63 -10.07
C ALA A 160 -4.97 38.22 -10.42
N LYS A 161 -5.98 38.87 -9.84
CA LYS A 161 -7.38 38.60 -10.17
C LYS A 161 -7.71 39.01 -11.60
N ASP A 162 -7.27 40.19 -12.02
CA ASP A 162 -7.51 40.69 -13.39
C ASP A 162 -6.91 39.74 -14.44
N GLU A 163 -5.70 39.23 -14.21
CA GLU A 163 -5.08 38.25 -15.11
C GLU A 163 -5.82 36.90 -15.17
N LEU A 164 -6.47 36.51 -14.08
CA LEU A 164 -7.16 35.24 -13.94
C LEU A 164 -8.65 35.32 -14.30
N GLU A 165 -9.21 36.52 -14.42
CA GLU A 165 -10.60 36.75 -14.83
C GLU A 165 -10.86 36.21 -16.25
N GLU A 166 -9.86 36.31 -17.14
CA GLU A 166 -9.93 35.73 -18.49
C GLU A 166 -10.13 34.21 -18.45
N ILE A 167 -9.47 33.52 -17.51
CA ILE A 167 -9.61 32.06 -17.32
C ILE A 167 -11.02 31.72 -16.83
N VAL A 168 -11.57 32.52 -15.91
CA VAL A 168 -12.95 32.37 -15.43
C VAL A 168 -13.95 32.58 -16.56
N GLU A 169 -13.77 33.64 -17.35
CA GLU A 169 -14.66 33.95 -18.47
C GLU A 169 -14.64 32.83 -19.51
N PHE A 170 -13.47 32.27 -19.81
CA PHE A 170 -13.36 31.13 -20.70
C PHE A 170 -14.12 29.89 -20.20
N LEU A 171 -14.01 29.56 -18.91
CA LEU A 171 -14.75 28.43 -18.34
C LEU A 171 -16.26 28.64 -18.34
N ARG A 172 -16.73 29.90 -18.26
CA ARG A 172 -18.14 30.27 -18.33
C ARG A 172 -18.69 30.29 -19.76
N ASP A 173 -17.95 30.83 -20.72
CA ASP A 173 -18.33 30.90 -22.15
C ASP A 173 -17.15 30.56 -23.09
N PRO A 174 -16.87 29.25 -23.30
CA PRO A 174 -15.81 28.82 -24.20
C PRO A 174 -16.05 29.23 -25.66
N GLN A 175 -17.32 29.38 -26.08
CA GLN A 175 -17.68 29.67 -27.46
C GLN A 175 -17.27 31.09 -27.87
N LYS A 176 -17.34 32.05 -26.94
CA LYS A 176 -16.90 33.43 -27.17
C LYS A 176 -15.44 33.48 -27.65
N PHE A 177 -14.55 32.72 -27.00
CA PHE A 177 -13.13 32.69 -27.33
C PHE A 177 -12.84 31.93 -28.63
N SER A 178 -13.55 30.84 -28.89
CA SER A 178 -13.42 30.07 -30.14
C SER A 178 -13.81 30.90 -31.37
N ARG A 179 -14.88 31.71 -31.27
CA ARG A 179 -15.32 32.61 -32.36
C ARG A 179 -14.32 33.71 -32.70
N LEU A 180 -13.54 34.15 -31.71
CA LEU A 180 -12.50 35.18 -31.88
C LEU A 180 -11.18 34.60 -32.39
N GLY A 181 -11.06 33.27 -32.55
CA GLY A 181 -9.83 32.60 -32.98
C GLY A 181 -8.72 32.65 -31.94
N GLY A 182 -9.05 32.99 -30.68
CA GLY A 182 -8.10 33.03 -29.58
C GLY A 182 -7.62 31.63 -29.21
N LYS A 183 -6.31 31.48 -28.98
CA LYS A 183 -5.76 30.25 -28.40
C LYS A 183 -5.99 30.27 -26.90
N ILE A 184 -6.64 29.23 -26.41
CA ILE A 184 -6.99 29.07 -25.01
C ILE A 184 -5.72 28.70 -24.22
N PRO A 185 -5.45 29.33 -23.08
CA PRO A 185 -4.35 28.93 -22.22
C PRO A 185 -4.62 27.53 -21.66
N LYS A 186 -3.69 26.61 -21.89
CA LYS A 186 -3.83 25.24 -21.38
C LYS A 186 -3.50 25.16 -19.89
N GLY A 187 -2.65 26.07 -19.41
CA GLY A 187 -2.39 26.16 -17.99
C GLY A 187 -1.76 27.47 -17.52
N ALA A 188 -1.96 27.75 -16.24
CA ALA A 188 -1.36 28.88 -15.57
C ALA A 188 -0.56 28.45 -14.34
N LEU A 189 0.63 29.03 -14.17
CA LEU A 189 1.48 28.84 -13.01
C LEU A 189 1.33 30.04 -12.06
N LEU A 190 0.85 29.78 -10.85
CA LEU A 190 0.79 30.73 -9.74
C LEU A 190 2.12 30.73 -9.00
N VAL A 191 2.82 31.87 -9.04
CA VAL A 191 4.17 32.02 -8.49
C VAL A 191 4.15 33.01 -7.35
N GLY A 192 4.69 32.65 -6.19
CA GLY A 192 4.89 33.62 -5.12
C GLY A 192 5.31 32.99 -3.80
N PRO A 193 5.63 33.81 -2.79
CA PRO A 193 6.01 33.33 -1.46
C PRO A 193 4.97 32.39 -0.82
N PRO A 194 5.37 31.53 0.14
CA PRO A 194 4.40 30.74 0.89
C PRO A 194 3.42 31.64 1.65
N GLY A 195 2.17 31.18 1.82
CA GLY A 195 1.17 31.93 2.59
C GLY A 195 0.48 33.09 1.86
N THR A 196 0.78 33.37 0.58
CA THR A 196 0.12 34.45 -0.19
C THR A 196 -1.25 34.08 -0.75
N GLY A 197 -1.77 32.88 -0.47
CA GLY A 197 -3.12 32.48 -0.88
C GLY A 197 -3.24 31.87 -2.27
N LYS A 198 -2.17 31.34 -2.88
CA LYS A 198 -2.21 30.66 -4.18
C LYS A 198 -3.29 29.57 -4.28
N THR A 199 -3.34 28.68 -3.29
CA THR A 199 -4.35 27.60 -3.21
C THR A 199 -5.77 28.15 -3.00
N LEU A 200 -5.91 29.26 -2.27
CA LEU A 200 -7.19 29.94 -2.05
C LEU A 200 -7.69 30.59 -3.34
N LEU A 201 -6.79 31.26 -4.07
CA LEU A 201 -7.05 31.87 -5.37
C LEU A 201 -7.49 30.82 -6.41
N ALA A 202 -6.79 29.69 -6.50
CA ALA A 202 -7.18 28.61 -7.40
C ALA A 202 -8.60 28.07 -7.12
N ARG A 203 -8.97 27.94 -5.84
CA ARG A 203 -10.32 27.57 -5.43
C ARG A 203 -11.35 28.64 -5.78
N ALA A 204 -10.99 29.91 -5.64
CA ALA A 204 -11.85 31.03 -5.98
C ALA A 204 -12.17 31.08 -7.49
N ILE A 205 -11.18 30.81 -8.36
CA ILE A 205 -11.38 30.73 -9.82
C ILE A 205 -12.43 29.65 -10.16
N ALA A 206 -12.30 28.46 -9.57
CA ALA A 206 -13.27 27.38 -9.79
C ALA A 206 -14.65 27.73 -9.25
N GLY A 207 -14.71 28.37 -8.08
CA GLY A 207 -15.96 28.82 -7.46
C GLY A 207 -16.65 29.92 -8.29
N GLU A 208 -15.90 30.84 -8.87
CA GLU A 208 -16.41 31.84 -9.80
C GLU A 208 -16.91 31.19 -11.09
N ALA A 209 -16.10 30.35 -11.73
CA ALA A 209 -16.48 29.66 -12.95
C ALA A 209 -17.66 28.69 -12.75
N GLY A 210 -17.86 28.18 -11.53
CA GLY A 210 -18.88 27.18 -11.24
C GLY A 210 -18.56 25.84 -11.91
N VAL A 211 -17.31 25.43 -11.85
CA VAL A 211 -16.83 24.17 -12.43
C VAL A 211 -16.19 23.28 -11.36
N PRO A 212 -16.14 21.95 -11.56
CA PRO A 212 -15.45 21.04 -10.66
C PRO A 212 -13.98 21.42 -10.45
N PHE A 213 -13.52 21.31 -9.20
CA PHE A 213 -12.15 21.60 -8.79
C PHE A 213 -11.46 20.32 -8.28
N PHE A 214 -10.47 19.85 -9.03
CA PHE A 214 -9.59 18.76 -8.62
C PHE A 214 -8.33 19.34 -8.00
N THR A 215 -7.92 18.83 -6.85
CA THR A 215 -6.68 19.24 -6.19
C THR A 215 -5.82 18.04 -5.87
N ILE A 216 -4.52 18.18 -6.15
CA ILE A 216 -3.48 17.21 -5.85
C ILE A 216 -2.22 17.96 -5.39
N SER A 217 -1.48 17.39 -4.45
CA SER A 217 -0.15 17.92 -4.10
C SER A 217 0.88 17.30 -5.04
N GLY A 218 1.87 18.09 -5.47
CA GLY A 218 3.01 17.61 -6.25
C GLY A 218 3.77 16.51 -5.50
N SER A 219 3.77 16.55 -4.17
CA SER A 219 4.37 15.50 -3.34
C SER A 219 3.65 14.16 -3.44
N ASP A 220 2.35 14.12 -3.76
CA ASP A 220 1.57 12.88 -3.90
C ASP A 220 2.02 12.03 -5.11
N PHE A 221 2.80 12.62 -6.01
CA PHE A 221 3.35 11.93 -7.16
C PHE A 221 4.74 11.34 -6.91
N VAL A 222 5.39 11.66 -5.79
CA VAL A 222 6.74 11.18 -5.45
C VAL A 222 6.59 9.99 -4.49
N GLU A 223 6.80 8.78 -5.01
CA GLU A 223 6.63 7.54 -4.26
C GLU A 223 7.88 6.66 -4.32
N MET A 224 8.03 5.72 -3.38
CA MET A 224 9.17 4.79 -3.36
C MET A 224 9.13 3.75 -4.51
N PHE A 225 7.98 3.58 -5.16
CA PHE A 225 7.76 2.60 -6.21
C PHE A 225 7.80 3.27 -7.59
N VAL A 226 8.72 2.80 -8.43
CA VAL A 226 8.89 3.30 -9.80
C VAL A 226 7.58 3.16 -10.59
N GLY A 227 7.20 4.21 -11.32
CA GLY A 227 6.04 4.23 -12.20
C GLY A 227 4.69 4.51 -11.53
N VAL A 228 4.62 4.58 -10.19
CA VAL A 228 3.37 4.92 -9.49
C VAL A 228 2.97 6.38 -9.74
N GLY A 229 3.93 7.32 -9.68
CA GLY A 229 3.69 8.73 -9.98
C GLY A 229 3.10 8.93 -11.38
N ALA A 230 3.73 8.35 -12.41
CA ALA A 230 3.26 8.41 -13.79
C ALA A 230 1.85 7.82 -13.99
N SER A 231 1.51 6.72 -13.31
CA SER A 231 0.15 6.15 -13.36
C SER A 231 -0.89 7.10 -12.76
N ARG A 232 -0.56 7.77 -11.66
CA ARG A 232 -1.47 8.75 -11.02
C ARG A 232 -1.69 9.97 -11.89
N VAL A 233 -0.65 10.44 -12.59
CA VAL A 233 -0.77 11.52 -13.56
C VAL A 233 -1.80 11.16 -14.65
N ARG A 234 -1.69 9.97 -15.25
CA ARG A 234 -2.66 9.49 -16.26
C ARG A 234 -4.09 9.44 -15.72
N ASP A 235 -4.29 8.81 -14.56
CA ASP A 235 -5.63 8.68 -13.96
C ASP A 235 -6.23 10.05 -13.58
N MET A 236 -5.41 10.98 -13.08
CA MET A 236 -5.84 12.36 -12.82
C MET A 236 -6.37 13.03 -14.09
N PHE A 237 -5.64 12.93 -15.20
CA PHE A 237 -6.06 13.53 -16.46
C PHE A 237 -7.26 12.82 -17.09
N GLU A 238 -7.36 11.50 -17.02
CA GLU A 238 -8.56 10.77 -17.44
C GLU A 238 -9.80 11.20 -16.65
N GLN A 239 -9.66 11.42 -15.34
CA GLN A 239 -10.75 11.91 -14.51
C GLN A 239 -11.12 13.35 -14.85
N ALA A 240 -10.14 14.22 -15.10
CA ALA A 240 -10.39 15.59 -15.53
C ALA A 240 -11.16 15.63 -16.87
N LYS A 241 -10.74 14.83 -17.86
CA LYS A 241 -11.43 14.73 -19.16
C LYS A 241 -12.88 14.28 -19.03
N LYS A 242 -13.18 13.35 -18.13
CA LYS A 242 -14.55 12.86 -17.87
C LYS A 242 -15.45 13.90 -17.20
N ASN A 243 -14.87 14.90 -16.53
CA ASN A 243 -15.59 15.93 -15.78
C ASN A 243 -15.41 17.33 -16.40
N ALA A 244 -14.99 17.42 -17.66
CA ALA A 244 -14.86 18.69 -18.35
C ALA A 244 -16.23 19.39 -18.53
N PRO A 245 -16.31 20.73 -18.40
CA PRO A 245 -15.21 21.65 -18.08
C PRO A 245 -14.81 21.59 -16.60
N CYS A 246 -13.51 21.56 -16.29
CA CYS A 246 -13.03 21.54 -14.91
C CYS A 246 -11.64 22.17 -14.74
N ILE A 247 -11.28 22.43 -13.49
CA ILE A 247 -9.95 22.91 -13.10
C ILE A 247 -9.20 21.80 -12.38
N VAL A 248 -7.96 21.54 -12.82
CA VAL A 248 -7.01 20.67 -12.12
C VAL A 248 -5.93 21.54 -11.49
N PHE A 249 -5.85 21.52 -10.16
CA PHE A 249 -4.88 22.28 -9.38
C PHE A 249 -3.80 21.36 -8.79
N ILE A 250 -2.54 21.63 -9.16
CA ILE A 250 -1.35 20.97 -8.64
C ILE A 250 -0.63 21.94 -7.71
N ASP A 251 -0.73 21.71 -6.39
CA ASP A 251 0.05 22.48 -5.42
C ASP A 251 1.49 21.95 -5.34
N GLU A 252 2.46 22.77 -4.95
CA GLU A 252 3.87 22.37 -4.81
C GLU A 252 4.42 21.61 -6.02
N ILE A 253 4.18 22.13 -7.24
CA ILE A 253 4.62 21.47 -8.47
C ILE A 253 6.15 21.30 -8.53
N ASP A 254 6.91 22.07 -7.75
CA ASP A 254 8.37 21.93 -7.61
C ASP A 254 8.83 20.60 -7.00
N ALA A 255 7.93 19.84 -6.36
CA ALA A 255 8.23 18.47 -5.91
C ALA A 255 8.51 17.50 -7.08
N VAL A 256 7.78 17.66 -8.20
CA VAL A 256 7.92 16.83 -9.41
C VAL A 256 8.60 17.55 -10.57
N GLY A 257 8.47 18.87 -10.62
CA GLY A 257 8.89 19.71 -11.74
C GLY A 257 10.32 20.21 -11.65
N ARG A 258 11.12 19.74 -10.70
CA ARG A 258 12.49 20.24 -10.49
C ARG A 258 13.44 19.80 -11.61
N HIS A 259 14.12 20.76 -12.24
CA HIS A 259 15.15 20.49 -13.25
C HIS A 259 16.34 19.75 -12.64
N ARG A 260 16.89 18.76 -13.36
CA ARG A 260 18.10 18.04 -12.93
C ARG A 260 19.39 18.76 -13.27
N GLY A 261 20.37 18.61 -12.37
CA GLY A 261 21.79 18.63 -12.72
C GLY A 261 22.31 17.20 -12.78
N ALA A 262 23.32 16.95 -13.63
CA ALA A 262 23.92 15.63 -13.85
C ALA A 262 24.42 15.00 -12.53
N GLY A 263 23.67 14.07 -11.97
CA GLY A 263 23.99 13.36 -10.75
C GLY A 263 23.59 11.88 -10.84
N TYR A 264 24.59 11.01 -10.99
CA TYR A 264 24.47 9.55 -11.01
C TYR A 264 23.88 9.04 -9.67
N GLY A 265 22.62 8.60 -9.67
CA GLY A 265 21.99 7.97 -8.51
C GLY A 265 20.52 7.62 -8.75
N GLY A 266 20.19 6.33 -8.78
CA GLY A 266 18.90 5.75 -9.22
C GLY A 266 17.64 6.05 -8.40
N GLY A 267 17.65 7.03 -7.49
CA GLY A 267 16.41 7.60 -6.90
C GLY A 267 15.73 8.62 -7.82
N ASN A 268 16.33 8.85 -8.98
CA ASN A 268 16.00 9.90 -9.92
C ASN A 268 14.98 9.42 -10.99
N ASP A 269 14.97 8.15 -11.37
CA ASP A 269 14.21 7.74 -12.57
C ASP A 269 12.68 7.94 -12.41
N GLU A 270 12.15 7.82 -11.20
CA GLU A 270 10.72 7.97 -10.91
C GLU A 270 10.19 9.39 -11.09
N ARG A 271 10.90 10.41 -10.59
CA ARG A 271 10.48 11.82 -10.72
C ARG A 271 10.52 12.29 -12.16
N GLU A 272 11.55 11.89 -12.90
CA GLU A 272 11.70 12.26 -14.32
C GLU A 272 10.67 11.54 -15.18
N GLN A 273 10.38 10.26 -14.91
CA GLN A 273 9.31 9.54 -15.57
C GLN A 273 7.95 10.21 -15.33
N THR A 274 7.70 10.63 -14.09
CA THR A 274 6.45 11.31 -13.70
C THR A 274 6.33 12.69 -14.34
N LEU A 275 7.41 13.48 -14.35
CA LEU A 275 7.48 14.77 -15.04
C LEU A 275 7.23 14.61 -16.54
N ASN A 276 7.92 13.68 -17.20
CA ASN A 276 7.74 13.43 -18.62
C ASN A 276 6.31 12.97 -18.93
N GLN A 277 5.69 12.15 -18.07
CA GLN A 277 4.29 11.79 -18.23
C GLN A 277 3.39 13.03 -18.12
N LEU A 278 3.63 13.93 -17.16
CA LEU A 278 2.90 15.19 -17.04
C LEU A 278 3.02 16.02 -18.32
N LEU A 279 4.23 16.14 -18.89
CA LEU A 279 4.45 16.86 -20.15
C LEU A 279 3.70 16.24 -21.33
N VAL A 280 3.72 14.91 -21.45
CA VAL A 280 3.00 14.19 -22.51
C VAL A 280 1.50 14.41 -22.41
N GLU A 281 0.94 14.34 -21.20
CA GLU A 281 -0.49 14.59 -21.00
C GLU A 281 -0.84 16.05 -21.31
N MET A 282 -0.03 17.02 -20.87
CA MET A 282 -0.23 18.46 -21.17
C MET A 282 -0.22 18.76 -22.67
N ASP A 283 0.73 18.19 -23.40
CA ASP A 283 0.82 18.36 -24.85
C ASP A 283 -0.34 17.64 -25.58
N GLY A 284 -0.82 16.54 -25.01
CA GLY A 284 -1.92 15.72 -25.52
C GLY A 284 -3.32 16.34 -25.42
N PHE A 285 -3.49 17.49 -24.74
CA PHE A 285 -4.77 18.22 -24.72
C PHE A 285 -5.00 18.98 -26.01
N GLU A 286 -6.17 18.81 -26.62
CA GLU A 286 -6.68 19.82 -27.54
C GLU A 286 -7.21 21.02 -26.76
N ALA A 287 -7.00 22.24 -27.28
CA ALA A 287 -7.40 23.48 -26.61
C ALA A 287 -8.92 23.55 -26.30
N ASN A 288 -9.74 22.73 -26.95
CA ASN A 288 -11.19 22.68 -26.80
C ASN A 288 -11.70 21.65 -25.78
N GLU A 289 -10.84 20.88 -25.10
CA GLU A 289 -11.29 19.87 -24.13
C GLU A 289 -11.86 20.48 -22.83
N GLY A 290 -11.76 21.80 -22.62
CA GLY A 290 -12.37 22.49 -21.47
C GLY A 290 -11.71 22.18 -20.11
N VAL A 291 -10.51 21.60 -20.13
CA VAL A 291 -9.72 21.31 -18.93
C VAL A 291 -8.62 22.36 -18.80
N ILE A 292 -8.54 23.00 -17.63
CA ILE A 292 -7.49 24.00 -17.34
C ILE A 292 -6.60 23.52 -16.21
N LEU A 293 -5.30 23.59 -16.43
CA LEU A 293 -4.30 23.24 -15.44
C LEU A 293 -3.82 24.47 -14.70
N LEU A 294 -4.01 24.49 -13.39
CA LEU A 294 -3.42 25.46 -12.50
C LEU A 294 -2.33 24.78 -11.67
N ALA A 295 -1.16 25.40 -11.57
CA ALA A 295 -0.10 24.91 -10.69
C ALA A 295 0.37 26.02 -9.76
N ALA A 296 0.82 25.67 -8.56
CA ALA A 296 1.42 26.62 -7.63
C ALA A 296 2.85 26.22 -7.29
N THR A 297 3.73 27.22 -7.22
CA THR A 297 5.11 27.04 -6.75
C THR A 297 5.56 28.22 -5.91
N ASN A 298 6.43 27.95 -4.94
CA ASN A 298 7.18 28.98 -4.22
C ASN A 298 8.56 29.24 -4.85
N ARG A 299 8.99 28.36 -5.77
CA ARG A 299 10.34 28.30 -6.32
C ARG A 299 10.29 28.11 -7.85
N PRO A 300 9.97 29.16 -8.61
CA PRO A 300 9.95 29.06 -10.08
C PRO A 300 11.34 28.80 -10.67
N ASP A 301 12.40 29.19 -9.95
CA ASP A 301 13.81 29.09 -10.35
C ASP A 301 14.30 27.65 -10.51
N VAL A 302 13.72 26.71 -9.76
CA VAL A 302 14.13 25.30 -9.80
C VAL A 302 13.33 24.46 -10.79
N LEU A 303 12.29 25.03 -11.39
CA LEU A 303 11.41 24.30 -12.30
C LEU A 303 12.10 24.01 -13.63
N ASP A 304 11.74 22.87 -14.22
CA ASP A 304 12.15 22.50 -15.57
C ASP A 304 11.61 23.51 -16.59
N PRO A 305 12.48 24.17 -17.38
CA PRO A 305 12.04 25.12 -18.41
C PRO A 305 11.06 24.50 -19.42
N ALA A 306 11.04 23.17 -19.57
CA ALA A 306 10.08 22.47 -20.40
C ALA A 306 8.63 22.71 -19.93
N LEU A 307 8.37 22.85 -18.62
CA LEU A 307 7.03 23.13 -18.10
C LEU A 307 6.52 24.54 -18.49
N LEU A 308 7.45 25.49 -18.63
CA LEU A 308 7.17 26.91 -18.90
C LEU A 308 7.06 27.24 -20.39
N ARG A 309 7.16 26.23 -21.28
CA ARG A 309 7.07 26.45 -22.72
C ARG A 309 5.62 26.76 -23.15
N PRO A 310 5.43 27.57 -24.21
CA PRO A 310 4.11 27.83 -24.76
C PRO A 310 3.34 26.54 -25.06
N GLY A 311 2.07 26.49 -24.67
CA GLY A 311 1.23 25.29 -24.77
C GLY A 311 1.24 24.38 -23.54
N ARG A 312 1.96 24.75 -22.47
CA ARG A 312 1.96 24.05 -21.18
C ARG A 312 1.51 25.02 -20.07
N PHE A 313 2.40 25.51 -19.22
CA PHE A 313 2.14 26.66 -18.36
C PHE A 313 2.52 27.94 -19.09
N ASP A 314 1.67 28.34 -20.03
CA ASP A 314 1.89 29.49 -20.89
C ASP A 314 1.62 30.83 -20.18
N ARG A 315 0.78 30.81 -19.13
CA ARG A 315 0.56 31.95 -18.24
C ARG A 315 1.35 31.80 -16.94
N GLN A 316 2.00 32.87 -16.51
CA GLN A 316 2.64 32.93 -15.19
C GLN A 316 2.08 34.13 -14.44
N VAL A 317 1.34 33.86 -13.37
CA VAL A 317 0.69 34.90 -12.57
C VAL A 317 1.44 35.04 -11.26
N GLN A 318 1.91 36.24 -10.98
CA GLN A 318 2.61 36.52 -9.73
C GLN A 318 1.61 36.81 -8.61
N VAL A 319 1.79 36.14 -7.47
CA VAL A 319 1.01 36.31 -6.25
C VAL A 319 1.96 36.80 -5.14
N PRO A 320 2.31 38.10 -5.16
CA PRO A 320 3.27 38.67 -4.22
C PRO A 320 2.68 38.78 -2.80
N ASN A 321 3.51 39.18 -1.85
CA ASN A 321 3.02 39.58 -0.53
C ASN A 321 2.12 40.82 -0.65
N PRO A 322 1.05 40.91 0.16
CA PRO A 322 0.09 42.01 0.07
C PRO A 322 0.70 43.35 0.50
N ASP A 323 0.29 44.42 -0.18
CA ASP A 323 0.59 45.81 0.19
C ASP A 323 -0.19 46.25 1.44
N ILE A 324 -0.02 47.48 1.89
CA ILE A 324 -0.72 47.98 3.10
C ILE A 324 -2.24 47.92 2.90
N ASN A 325 -2.75 48.25 1.71
CA ASN A 325 -4.18 48.23 1.44
C ASN A 325 -4.70 46.79 1.34
N GLY A 326 -3.94 45.91 0.71
CA GLY A 326 -4.23 44.49 0.61
C GLY A 326 -4.27 43.82 1.96
N ARG A 327 -3.31 44.10 2.85
CA ARG A 327 -3.34 43.60 4.24
C ARG A 327 -4.57 44.08 4.99
N LYS A 328 -4.95 45.36 4.83
CA LYS A 328 -6.20 45.87 5.40
C LYS A 328 -7.41 45.08 4.87
N LYS A 329 -7.52 44.87 3.56
CA LYS A 329 -8.62 44.09 2.96
C LYS A 329 -8.65 42.64 3.45
N ILE A 330 -7.49 41.99 3.59
CA ILE A 330 -7.36 40.63 4.13
C ILE A 330 -7.86 40.59 5.58
N LEU A 331 -7.42 41.53 6.42
CA LEU A 331 -7.89 41.66 7.79
C LEU A 331 -9.41 41.89 7.85
N GLU A 332 -9.97 42.69 6.95
CA GLU A 332 -11.42 42.90 6.84
C GLU A 332 -12.16 41.60 6.54
N VAL A 333 -11.64 40.76 5.62
CA VAL A 333 -12.24 39.45 5.29
C VAL A 333 -12.22 38.52 6.51
N HIS A 334 -11.10 38.40 7.21
CA HIS A 334 -10.99 37.54 8.40
C HIS A 334 -11.79 38.08 9.59
N ALA A 335 -11.91 39.41 9.73
CA ALA A 335 -12.68 40.05 10.79
C ALA A 335 -14.20 39.89 10.64
N ARG A 336 -14.74 39.53 9.45
CA ARG A 336 -16.19 39.35 9.24
C ARG A 336 -16.87 38.39 10.23
N LYS A 337 -16.11 37.42 10.77
CA LYS A 337 -16.62 36.40 11.70
C LYS A 337 -16.38 36.77 13.18
N THR A 338 -15.73 37.90 13.45
CA THR A 338 -15.27 38.28 14.79
C THR A 338 -15.88 39.63 15.19
N PRO A 339 -16.56 39.73 16.35
CA PRO A 339 -17.04 41.02 16.82
C PRO A 339 -15.85 41.93 17.15
N LEU A 340 -15.83 43.12 16.55
CA LEU A 340 -14.81 44.14 16.78
C LEU A 340 -15.34 45.22 17.74
N GLY A 341 -14.48 45.73 18.62
CA GLY A 341 -14.77 46.90 19.42
C GLY A 341 -14.76 48.19 18.57
N PRO A 342 -15.41 49.28 19.03
CA PRO A 342 -15.48 50.54 18.28
C PRO A 342 -14.11 51.19 18.05
N ASP A 343 -13.13 50.87 18.88
CA ASP A 343 -11.79 51.46 18.83
C ASP A 343 -10.81 50.69 17.92
N VAL A 344 -11.27 49.60 17.27
CA VAL A 344 -10.41 48.75 16.44
C VAL A 344 -10.31 49.32 15.02
N ASP A 345 -9.15 49.86 14.67
CA ASP A 345 -8.82 50.24 13.28
C ASP A 345 -7.85 49.24 12.64
N LEU A 346 -8.37 48.43 11.71
CA LEU A 346 -7.61 47.43 10.95
C LEU A 346 -6.50 48.06 10.10
N ARG A 347 -6.60 49.35 9.75
CA ARG A 347 -5.55 50.06 9.02
C ARG A 347 -4.30 50.27 9.89
N ILE A 348 -4.47 50.49 11.19
CA ILE A 348 -3.35 50.62 12.14
C ILE A 348 -2.63 49.28 12.26
N ILE A 349 -3.39 48.18 12.38
CA ILE A 349 -2.84 46.82 12.44
C ILE A 349 -2.07 46.50 11.15
N ALA A 350 -2.65 46.78 9.97
CA ALA A 350 -1.98 46.56 8.68
C ALA A 350 -0.65 47.33 8.52
N ARG A 351 -0.52 48.50 9.16
CA ARG A 351 0.75 49.27 9.22
C ARG A 351 1.76 48.64 10.18
N GLY A 352 1.29 48.01 11.26
CA GLY A 352 2.11 47.32 12.24
C GLY A 352 2.62 45.93 11.82
N THR A 353 2.09 45.36 10.73
CA THR A 353 2.45 44.02 10.22
C THR A 353 3.14 44.07 8.83
N PRO A 354 4.28 44.78 8.67
CA PRO A 354 4.96 44.84 7.38
C PRO A 354 5.53 43.47 6.99
N GLY A 355 5.34 43.08 5.73
CA GLY A 355 5.89 41.84 5.17
C GLY A 355 5.09 40.57 5.50
N PHE A 356 4.02 40.67 6.30
CA PHE A 356 3.17 39.53 6.64
C PHE A 356 2.43 39.03 5.40
N SER A 357 2.36 37.71 5.25
CA SER A 357 1.58 37.04 4.21
C SER A 357 0.09 37.01 4.58
N GLY A 358 -0.78 36.61 3.65
CA GLY A 358 -2.20 36.43 3.94
C GLY A 358 -2.44 35.37 5.02
N ALA A 359 -1.62 34.31 5.04
CA ALA A 359 -1.67 33.27 6.07
C ALA A 359 -1.21 33.75 7.45
N ASP A 360 -0.31 34.74 7.53
CA ASP A 360 0.13 35.31 8.82
C ASP A 360 -0.89 36.28 9.42
N LEU A 361 -1.79 36.83 8.58
CA LEU A 361 -2.84 37.77 8.98
C LEU A 361 -4.17 37.08 9.34
N ALA A 362 -4.36 35.85 8.87
CA ALA A 362 -5.50 34.98 9.16
C ALA A 362 -5.42 34.42 10.58
#